data_AF-A4XJA9-F1
#
_entry.id   AF-A4XJA9-F1
#
_cell.length_a   1.000
_cell.length_b   1.000
_cell.length_c   1.000
_cell.angle_alpha   90.00
_cell.angle_beta   90.00
_cell.angle_gamma   90.00
#
_symmetry.space_group_name_H-M   'P 1'
#
loop_
_entity.id
_entity.type
_entity.pdbx_description
1 polymer ?
#
loop_
_entity_poly.entity_id
_entity_poly.type
_entity_poly.pdbx_seq_one_letter_code
_entity_poly.pdbx_strand_id
1 'polypeptide(L)'
;MMSNECNVKIIDVSDIPEFPTDLGSRCLLLTKLGLNPYFNTEEEILEALEMTAADPKYLEICLKSSRCQGFYEQFKEGKTPFFEQDKIKVAEYRGRYWVTEGKHRVCMAKRLGVEKIQAVVTQLKEDIYSRLPCAGQAGRYKFHFIMEDDKQKCKCKGEIALLWVGKLKQECIYIDPYLPTPLHWMYDTDGKWIELTDGVKVKVETVSWEVKRLFSRRKIIKEIKSEVIISPDHRKTRIWLFSVKPKYKDSNIFTTPLNKLELKTLYRFGCWRRKYENRISRITL
;
A
#
# COMPACT_ATOMS: atom_id res chain seq x y z
N MET A 1 -17.38 18.85 14.07
CA MET A 1 -16.34 18.98 13.03
C MET A 1 -15.52 20.21 13.37
N MET A 2 -14.28 20.05 13.86
CA MET A 2 -13.38 21.19 14.03
C MET A 2 -12.91 21.62 12.64
N SER A 3 -13.09 22.89 12.29
CA SER A 3 -12.54 23.48 11.07
C SER A 3 -11.03 23.35 11.10
N ASN A 4 -10.45 22.55 10.21
CA ASN A 4 -9.00 22.55 10.02
C ASN A 4 -8.61 23.93 9.51
N GLU A 5 -7.84 24.68 10.29
CA GLU A 5 -7.32 25.99 9.88
C GLU A 5 -6.49 25.82 8.59
N CYS A 6 -6.95 26.44 7.51
CA CYS A 6 -6.26 26.46 6.23
C CYS A 6 -5.44 27.74 6.15
N ASN A 7 -4.11 27.62 6.24
CA ASN A 7 -3.21 28.76 6.26
C ASN A 7 -2.34 28.76 4.99
N VAL A 8 -2.25 29.90 4.31
CA VAL A 8 -1.30 30.09 3.21
C VAL A 8 0.10 30.28 3.80
N LYS A 9 1.07 29.49 3.34
CA LYS A 9 2.47 29.56 3.78
C LYS A 9 3.42 29.43 2.59
N ILE A 10 4.61 30.01 2.72
CA ILE A 10 5.76 29.65 1.90
C ILE A 10 6.42 28.44 2.59
N ILE A 11 6.63 27.36 1.86
CA ILE A 11 7.23 26.12 2.36
C ILE A 11 8.45 25.76 1.51
N ASP A 12 9.39 25.06 2.12
CA ASP A 12 10.55 24.53 1.40
C ASP A 12 10.15 23.26 0.64
N VAL A 13 10.54 23.18 -0.64
CA VAL A 13 10.24 22.04 -1.51
C VAL A 13 10.96 20.78 -1.05
N SER A 14 12.11 20.92 -0.39
CA SER A 14 12.85 19.82 0.25
C SER A 14 12.07 19.12 1.36
N ASP A 15 11.12 19.81 2.00
CA ASP A 15 10.29 19.24 3.07
C ASP A 15 9.13 18.40 2.53
N ILE A 16 8.95 18.39 1.21
CA ILE A 16 8.08 17.45 0.50
C ILE A 16 8.94 16.22 0.17
N PRO A 17 8.76 15.07 0.85
CA PRO A 17 9.74 13.98 0.77
C PRO A 17 9.78 13.29 -0.59
N GLU A 18 8.65 13.23 -1.30
CA GLU A 18 8.48 12.37 -2.48
C GLU A 18 7.93 13.14 -3.69
N PHE A 19 8.06 12.57 -4.88
CA PHE A 19 7.33 13.09 -6.04
C PHE A 19 5.85 12.71 -5.93
N PRO A 20 4.92 13.61 -6.29
CA PRO A 20 3.51 13.24 -6.35
C PRO A 20 3.27 12.31 -7.54
N THR A 21 2.65 11.16 -7.29
CA THR A 21 2.44 10.08 -8.28
C THR A 21 1.12 10.19 -9.04
N ASP A 22 0.10 10.82 -8.45
CA ASP A 22 -1.23 11.01 -9.07
C ASP A 22 -1.25 12.16 -10.08
N LEU A 23 -0.35 12.14 -11.06
CA LEU A 23 -0.23 13.18 -12.10
C LEU A 23 -1.35 13.11 -13.16
N GLY A 24 -2.27 12.14 -13.07
CA GLY A 24 -3.33 11.92 -14.06
C GLY A 24 -2.80 11.48 -15.43
N SER A 25 -3.71 11.07 -16.32
CA SER A 25 -3.37 10.44 -17.60
C SER A 25 -2.76 11.37 -18.65
N ARG A 26 -2.83 12.69 -18.45
CA ARG A 26 -2.32 13.71 -19.40
C ARG A 26 -0.87 14.11 -19.14
N CYS A 27 -0.17 13.46 -18.22
CA CYS A 27 1.25 13.72 -18.01
C CYS A 27 2.07 13.21 -19.21
N LEU A 28 2.58 14.14 -20.03
CA LEU A 28 3.32 13.80 -21.25
C LEU A 28 4.56 12.94 -20.96
N LEU A 29 5.26 13.20 -19.86
CA LEU A 29 6.40 12.38 -19.43
C LEU A 29 5.99 10.93 -19.18
N LEU A 30 4.97 10.70 -18.36
CA LEU A 30 4.50 9.34 -18.06
C LEU A 30 4.02 8.63 -19.33
N THR A 31 3.27 9.32 -20.19
CA THR A 31 2.84 8.76 -21.48
C THR A 31 4.03 8.33 -22.35
N LYS A 32 5.09 9.14 -22.41
CA LYS A 32 6.31 8.79 -23.18
C LYS A 32 7.08 7.62 -22.60
N LEU A 33 6.93 7.34 -21.31
CA LEU A 33 7.48 6.16 -20.65
C LEU A 33 6.55 4.93 -20.76
N GLY A 34 5.40 5.05 -21.42
CA GLY A 34 4.39 3.99 -21.47
C GLY A 34 3.66 3.78 -20.14
N LEU A 35 3.68 4.78 -19.25
CA LEU A 35 3.08 4.74 -17.93
C LEU A 35 1.77 5.53 -17.86
N ASN A 36 0.83 5.01 -17.09
CA ASN A 36 -0.45 5.64 -16.81
C ASN A 36 -0.81 5.48 -15.32
N PRO A 37 -0.99 6.57 -14.56
CA PRO A 37 -1.33 6.52 -13.13
C PRO A 37 -2.59 5.70 -12.78
N TYR A 38 -3.49 5.46 -13.74
CA TYR A 38 -4.69 4.66 -13.52
C TYR A 38 -4.46 3.14 -13.66
N PHE A 39 -3.40 2.73 -14.34
CA PHE A 39 -3.11 1.32 -14.64
C PHE A 39 -1.82 0.84 -13.99
N ASN A 40 -0.82 1.70 -13.90
CA ASN A 40 0.45 1.41 -13.25
C ASN A 40 0.36 1.65 -11.76
N THR A 41 1.23 0.98 -11.01
CA THR A 41 1.24 1.12 -9.55
C THR A 41 1.95 2.39 -9.13
N GLU A 42 1.66 2.84 -7.90
CA GLU A 42 2.36 3.99 -7.30
C GLU A 42 3.88 3.78 -7.29
N GLU A 43 4.34 2.53 -7.09
CA GLU A 43 5.76 2.16 -7.14
C GLU A 43 6.37 2.44 -8.52
N GLU A 44 5.74 1.94 -9.59
CA GLU A 44 6.23 2.14 -10.97
C GLU A 44 6.29 3.62 -11.33
N ILE A 45 5.28 4.39 -10.95
CA ILE A 45 5.24 5.83 -11.22
C ILE A 45 6.29 6.58 -10.40
N LEU A 46 6.43 6.29 -9.11
CA LEU A 46 7.39 6.97 -8.25
C LEU A 46 8.82 6.70 -8.69
N GLU A 47 9.18 5.44 -8.96
CA GLU A 47 10.49 5.05 -9.45
C GLU A 47 10.82 5.75 -10.78
N ALA A 48 9.86 5.78 -11.71
CA ALA A 48 10.03 6.49 -12.97
C ALA A 48 10.23 8.00 -12.76
N LEU A 49 9.49 8.64 -11.86
CA LEU A 49 9.63 10.07 -11.58
C LEU A 49 10.98 10.40 -10.93
N GLU A 50 11.43 9.59 -9.97
CA GLU A 50 12.73 9.75 -9.30
C GLU A 50 13.90 9.55 -10.28
N MET A 51 13.87 8.46 -11.06
CA MET A 51 14.88 8.17 -12.08
C MET A 51 14.98 9.29 -13.12
N THR A 52 13.83 9.73 -13.64
CA THR A 52 13.81 10.76 -14.68
C THR A 52 14.03 12.18 -14.15
N ALA A 53 13.98 12.42 -12.84
CA ALA A 53 14.33 13.71 -12.27
C ALA A 53 15.85 13.96 -12.29
N ALA A 54 16.66 12.89 -12.27
CA ALA A 54 18.12 12.98 -12.30
C ALA A 54 18.70 13.29 -13.69
N ASP A 55 17.90 13.13 -14.76
CA ASP A 55 18.37 13.25 -16.14
C ASP A 55 17.64 14.41 -16.87
N PRO A 56 18.36 15.50 -17.23
CA PRO A 56 17.79 16.68 -17.86
C PRO A 56 17.01 16.42 -19.14
N LYS A 57 17.30 15.35 -19.89
CA LYS A 57 16.60 15.04 -21.15
C LYS A 57 15.10 14.81 -20.94
N TYR A 58 14.70 14.35 -19.76
CA TYR A 58 13.29 14.13 -19.45
C TYR A 58 12.56 15.43 -19.11
N LEU A 59 13.27 16.45 -18.64
CA LEU A 59 12.68 17.78 -18.46
C LEU A 59 12.23 18.35 -19.80
N GLU A 60 12.99 18.14 -20.87
CA GLU A 60 12.61 18.57 -22.23
C GLU A 60 11.28 17.95 -22.68
N ILE A 61 11.00 16.71 -22.28
CA ILE A 61 9.71 16.07 -22.55
C ILE A 61 8.58 16.82 -21.82
N CYS A 62 8.77 17.16 -20.55
CA CYS A 62 7.80 17.95 -19.79
C CYS A 62 7.54 19.31 -20.44
N LEU A 63 8.59 19.99 -20.91
CA LEU A 63 8.49 21.33 -21.52
C LEU A 63 7.76 21.34 -22.87
N LYS A 64 7.62 20.19 -23.54
CA LYS A 64 6.75 20.07 -24.73
C LYS A 64 5.25 20.13 -24.41
N SER A 65 4.87 19.96 -23.15
CA SER A 65 3.49 20.13 -22.70
C SER A 65 3.24 21.58 -22.30
N SER A 66 2.32 22.27 -22.99
CA SER A 66 1.97 23.68 -22.72
C SER A 66 1.69 24.00 -21.24
N ARG A 67 1.03 23.07 -20.52
CA ARG A 67 0.78 23.22 -19.07
C ARG A 67 2.06 23.26 -18.23
N CYS A 68 2.97 22.31 -18.46
CA CYS A 68 4.21 22.20 -17.71
C CYS A 68 5.19 23.32 -18.10
N GLN A 69 5.21 23.72 -19.37
CA GLN A 69 5.95 24.88 -19.84
C GLN A 69 5.50 26.16 -19.11
N GLY A 70 4.19 26.41 -19.00
CA GLY A 70 3.70 27.59 -18.27
C GLY A 70 4.05 27.58 -16.77
N PHE A 71 4.18 26.39 -16.15
CA PHE A 71 4.70 26.28 -14.78
C PHE A 71 6.18 26.63 -14.71
N TYR A 72 6.97 26.12 -15.65
CA TYR A 72 8.40 26.39 -15.75
C TYR A 72 8.72 27.88 -15.89
N GLU A 73 8.01 28.57 -16.78
CA GLU A 73 8.19 30.01 -17.03
C GLU A 73 7.94 30.82 -15.76
N GLN A 74 6.86 30.55 -15.02
CA GLN A 74 6.57 31.24 -13.77
C GLN A 74 7.58 30.92 -12.65
N PHE A 75 8.04 29.67 -12.53
CA PHE A 75 9.07 29.33 -11.56
C PHE A 75 10.41 30.01 -11.85
N LYS A 76 10.76 30.21 -13.13
CA LYS A 76 11.95 30.99 -13.52
C LYS A 76 11.88 32.45 -13.08
N GLU A 77 10.68 33.02 -12.99
CA GLU A 77 10.45 34.35 -12.45
C GLU A 77 10.39 34.38 -10.90
N GLY A 78 10.63 33.25 -10.23
CA GLY A 78 10.54 33.12 -8.77
C GLY A 78 9.10 33.09 -8.25
N LYS A 79 8.11 32.84 -9.12
CA LYS A 79 6.69 32.83 -8.75
C LYS A 79 6.16 31.42 -8.64
N THR A 80 5.25 31.19 -7.69
CA THR A 80 4.49 29.93 -7.64
C THR A 80 3.38 29.96 -8.68
N PRO A 81 3.34 29.01 -9.64
CA PRO A 81 2.46 29.11 -10.79
C PRO A 81 0.97 29.07 -10.44
N PHE A 82 0.21 30.05 -10.95
CA PHE A 82 -1.25 30.11 -10.88
C PHE A 82 -1.84 30.04 -9.45
N PHE A 83 -1.11 30.55 -8.45
CA PHE A 83 -1.50 30.39 -7.05
C PHE A 83 -2.87 31.02 -6.73
N GLU A 84 -3.20 32.16 -7.33
CA GLU A 84 -4.47 32.85 -7.07
C GLU A 84 -5.68 32.10 -7.64
N GLN A 85 -5.51 31.40 -8.77
CA GLN A 85 -6.60 30.70 -9.47
C GLN A 85 -6.78 29.26 -8.98
N ASP A 86 -5.69 28.57 -8.71
CA ASP A 86 -5.68 27.17 -8.31
C ASP A 86 -4.59 26.94 -7.27
N LYS A 87 -4.90 26.97 -5.97
CA LYS A 87 -3.86 26.90 -4.93
C LYS A 87 -3.22 25.51 -4.85
N ILE A 88 -1.89 25.44 -4.72
CA ILE A 88 -1.22 24.21 -4.27
C ILE A 88 -1.70 23.92 -2.84
N LYS A 89 -2.12 22.69 -2.57
CA LYS A 89 -2.55 22.27 -1.22
C LYS A 89 -1.63 21.15 -0.73
N VAL A 90 -1.22 21.26 0.52
CA VAL A 90 -0.39 20.27 1.19
C VAL A 90 -0.96 19.93 2.56
N ALA A 91 -0.79 18.67 2.97
CA ALA A 91 -1.00 18.25 4.34
C ALA A 91 0.33 18.27 5.10
N GLU A 92 0.37 18.82 6.31
CA GLU A 92 1.58 18.93 7.12
C GLU A 92 1.52 18.01 8.35
N TYR A 93 2.65 17.39 8.68
CA TYR A 93 2.87 16.80 9.99
C TYR A 93 4.33 16.95 10.41
N ARG A 94 4.59 17.68 11.50
CA ARG A 94 5.92 17.86 12.11
C ARG A 94 6.97 18.37 11.11
N GLY A 95 6.63 19.43 10.37
CA GLY A 95 7.50 20.08 9.38
C GLY A 95 7.64 19.35 8.06
N ARG A 96 6.94 18.23 7.85
CA ARG A 96 6.92 17.51 6.57
C ARG A 96 5.61 17.74 5.84
N TYR A 97 5.67 17.80 4.50
CA TYR A 97 4.52 18.14 3.66
C TYR A 97 4.22 17.05 2.64
N TRP A 98 2.93 16.75 2.44
CA TRP A 98 2.45 15.85 1.39
C TRP A 98 1.45 16.54 0.48
N VAL A 99 1.68 16.46 -0.83
CA VAL A 99 0.89 17.17 -1.83
C VAL A 99 -0.49 16.55 -1.96
N THR A 100 -1.53 17.35 -1.73
CA THR A 100 -2.93 16.95 -1.96
C THR A 100 -3.46 17.53 -3.27
N GLU A 101 -3.15 18.80 -3.58
CA GLU A 101 -3.48 19.47 -4.84
C GLU A 101 -2.29 20.22 -5.44
N GLY A 102 -2.30 20.42 -6.77
CA GLY A 102 -1.19 21.07 -7.49
C GLY A 102 -0.02 20.13 -7.82
N LYS A 103 -0.29 18.83 -7.93
CA LYS A 103 0.71 17.75 -8.10
C LYS A 103 1.73 18.00 -9.21
N HIS A 104 1.29 18.42 -10.41
CA HIS A 104 2.22 18.77 -11.50
C HIS A 104 3.14 19.95 -11.19
N ARG A 105 2.63 20.97 -10.47
CA ARG A 105 3.41 22.15 -10.12
C ARG A 105 4.50 21.81 -9.11
N VAL A 106 4.18 20.97 -8.12
CA VAL A 106 5.19 20.47 -7.18
C VAL A 106 6.19 19.53 -7.87
N CYS A 107 5.73 18.65 -8.76
CA CYS A 107 6.62 17.79 -9.55
C CYS A 107 7.62 18.62 -10.38
N MET A 108 7.14 19.69 -11.03
CA MET A 108 7.99 20.63 -11.77
C MET A 108 8.94 21.39 -10.83
N ALA A 109 8.45 21.94 -9.72
CA ALA A 109 9.28 22.64 -8.73
C ALA A 109 10.46 21.77 -8.27
N LYS A 110 10.19 20.50 -7.93
CA LYS A 110 11.22 19.52 -7.56
C LYS A 110 12.25 19.28 -8.67
N ARG A 111 11.80 19.10 -9.91
CA ARG A 111 12.69 18.87 -11.06
C ARG A 111 13.60 20.06 -11.37
N LEU A 112 13.10 21.27 -11.11
CA LEU A 112 13.85 22.51 -11.33
C LEU A 112 14.73 22.91 -10.16
N GLY A 113 14.68 22.19 -9.04
CA GLY A 113 15.39 22.58 -7.83
C GLY A 113 14.88 23.90 -7.23
N VAL A 114 13.59 24.21 -7.43
CA VAL A 114 12.95 25.38 -6.79
C VAL A 114 13.00 25.17 -5.28
N GLU A 115 13.57 26.12 -4.55
CA GLU A 115 13.73 26.00 -3.09
C GLU A 115 12.39 26.13 -2.36
N LYS A 116 11.56 27.10 -2.78
CA LYS A 116 10.36 27.52 -2.04
C LYS A 116 9.15 27.62 -2.94
N ILE A 117 7.99 27.20 -2.41
CA ILE A 117 6.69 27.37 -3.05
C ILE A 117 5.65 27.91 -2.07
N GLN A 118 4.66 28.61 -2.60
CA GLN A 118 3.49 29.03 -1.84
C GLN A 118 2.44 27.92 -1.87
N ALA A 119 1.90 27.55 -0.70
CA ALA A 119 0.92 26.49 -0.56
C ALA A 119 -0.13 26.81 0.52
N VAL A 120 -1.33 26.26 0.38
CA VAL A 120 -2.31 26.16 1.47
C VAL A 120 -1.97 24.92 2.28
N VAL A 121 -1.70 25.11 3.56
CA VAL A 121 -1.29 24.05 4.48
C VAL A 121 -2.47 23.62 5.35
N THR A 122 -2.72 22.31 5.38
CA THR A 122 -3.65 21.67 6.32
C THR A 122 -2.85 20.88 7.34
N GLN A 123 -2.91 21.30 8.60
CA GLN A 123 -2.22 20.63 9.71
C GLN A 123 -2.88 19.27 10.01
N LEU A 124 -2.09 18.20 10.09
CA LEU A 124 -2.55 16.87 10.49
C LEU A 124 -2.34 16.64 12.00
N LYS A 125 -3.25 15.86 12.60
CA LYS A 125 -3.11 15.42 14.01
C LYS A 125 -2.12 14.27 14.17
N GLU A 126 -1.99 13.45 13.13
CA GLU A 126 -1.12 12.29 13.09
C GLU A 126 -0.55 12.10 11.69
N ASP A 127 0.58 11.40 11.60
CA ASP A 127 1.17 11.02 10.33
C ASP A 127 0.38 9.88 9.68
N ILE A 128 -0.20 10.15 8.52
CA ILE A 128 -0.93 9.15 7.72
C ILE A 128 -0.28 8.91 6.34
N TYR A 129 0.74 9.70 5.98
CA TYR A 129 1.30 9.76 4.63
C TYR A 129 2.77 9.34 4.53
N SER A 130 3.53 9.28 5.63
CA SER A 130 4.90 8.76 5.55
C SER A 130 4.92 7.33 5.06
N ARG A 131 5.90 7.00 4.21
CA ARG A 131 6.17 5.62 3.80
C ARG A 131 6.63 4.79 4.98
N LEU A 132 6.15 3.57 5.03
CA LEU A 132 6.68 2.53 5.90
C LEU A 132 7.94 1.95 5.24
N PRO A 133 8.99 1.66 6.03
CA PRO A 133 10.19 1.03 5.49
C PRO A 133 9.88 -0.38 4.99
N CYS A 134 10.67 -0.89 4.04
CA CYS A 134 10.60 -2.30 3.67
C CYS A 134 10.94 -3.19 4.88
N ALA A 135 10.46 -4.43 4.87
CA ALA A 135 10.74 -5.40 5.92
C ALA A 135 10.85 -6.82 5.36
N GLY A 136 11.70 -7.65 5.96
CA GLY A 136 11.90 -9.04 5.53
C GLY A 136 12.71 -9.16 4.24
N GLN A 137 12.74 -10.39 3.70
CA GLN A 137 13.44 -10.73 2.45
C GLN A 137 12.50 -11.54 1.55
N ALA A 138 12.60 -11.35 0.23
CA ALA A 138 11.86 -12.18 -0.70
C ALA A 138 12.21 -13.67 -0.50
N GLY A 139 11.25 -14.57 -0.67
CA GLY A 139 11.44 -15.99 -0.40
C GLY A 139 10.15 -16.80 -0.34
N ARG A 140 10.26 -18.02 0.20
CA ARG A 140 9.16 -18.96 0.39
C ARG A 140 8.77 -19.02 1.86
N TYR A 141 7.51 -18.74 2.14
CA TYR A 141 6.91 -18.75 3.47
C TYR A 141 5.90 -19.87 3.55
N LYS A 142 5.92 -20.64 4.63
CA LYS A 142 5.00 -21.76 4.87
C LYS A 142 4.27 -21.55 6.18
N PHE A 143 2.98 -21.85 6.19
CA PHE A 143 2.09 -21.65 7.32
C PHE A 143 1.27 -22.91 7.53
N HIS A 144 0.95 -23.18 8.78
CA HIS A 144 0.14 -24.31 9.19
C HIS A 144 -0.79 -23.87 10.32
N PHE A 145 -2.08 -24.00 10.07
CA PHE A 145 -3.12 -23.55 10.98
C PHE A 145 -4.16 -24.66 11.17
N ILE A 146 -4.60 -24.88 12.41
CA ILE A 146 -5.64 -25.84 12.75
C ILE A 146 -6.74 -25.12 13.52
N MET A 147 -7.97 -25.32 13.09
CA MET A 147 -9.18 -24.81 13.74
C MET A 147 -10.06 -25.99 14.17
N GLU A 148 -10.45 -26.03 15.44
CA GLU A 148 -11.46 -26.94 15.97
C GLU A 148 -12.72 -26.13 16.29
N ASP A 149 -13.85 -26.44 15.64
CA ASP A 149 -15.15 -25.81 15.88
C ASP A 149 -16.14 -26.84 16.46
N ASP A 150 -16.70 -26.53 17.64
CA ASP A 150 -17.72 -27.34 18.32
C ASP A 150 -19.07 -26.61 18.54
N LYS A 151 -19.38 -25.60 17.69
CA LYS A 151 -20.56 -24.70 17.73
C LYS A 151 -20.61 -23.74 18.92
N GLN A 152 -19.94 -24.04 20.04
CA GLN A 152 -19.88 -23.16 21.21
C GLN A 152 -18.51 -22.54 21.41
N LYS A 153 -17.44 -23.24 20.99
CA LYS A 153 -16.06 -22.79 21.13
C LYS A 153 -15.31 -23.07 19.84
N CYS A 154 -14.44 -22.12 19.48
CA CYS A 154 -13.46 -22.27 18.42
C CYS A 154 -12.07 -22.29 19.07
N LYS A 155 -11.31 -23.35 18.83
CA LYS A 155 -9.92 -23.45 19.26
C LYS A 155 -9.03 -23.34 18.05
N CYS A 156 -8.06 -22.43 18.11
CA CYS A 156 -7.12 -22.19 17.04
C CYS A 156 -5.71 -22.55 17.50
N LYS A 157 -4.92 -23.18 16.61
CA LYS A 157 -3.50 -23.46 16.83
C LYS A 157 -2.71 -23.22 15.55
N GLY A 158 -1.43 -22.92 15.71
CA GLY A 158 -0.53 -22.64 14.59
C GLY A 158 -0.62 -21.18 14.15
N GLU A 159 -0.27 -20.93 12.89
CA GLU A 159 -0.22 -19.60 12.29
C GLU A 159 -0.85 -19.60 10.91
N ILE A 160 -1.60 -18.55 10.61
CA ILE A 160 -2.16 -18.31 9.29
C ILE A 160 -1.40 -17.19 8.59
N ALA A 161 -1.27 -17.31 7.26
CA ALA A 161 -0.80 -16.23 6.42
C ALA A 161 -1.89 -15.18 6.25
N LEU A 162 -1.54 -13.92 6.45
CA LEU A 162 -2.38 -12.78 6.09
C LEU A 162 -1.62 -11.99 5.02
N LEU A 163 -2.19 -11.86 3.82
CA LEU A 163 -1.49 -11.31 2.66
C LEU A 163 -2.25 -10.10 2.10
N TRP A 164 -1.55 -8.98 1.94
CA TRP A 164 -2.08 -7.76 1.35
C TRP A 164 -1.29 -7.43 0.08
N VAL A 165 -1.95 -7.47 -1.08
CA VAL A 165 -1.34 -7.18 -2.39
C VAL A 165 -2.09 -6.03 -3.05
N GLY A 166 -1.35 -5.03 -3.54
CA GLY A 166 -1.94 -3.81 -4.09
C GLY A 166 -2.61 -3.97 -5.46
N LYS A 167 -2.00 -4.74 -6.37
CA LYS A 167 -2.53 -4.99 -7.72
C LYS A 167 -2.46 -6.47 -8.05
N LEU A 168 -3.58 -7.01 -8.55
CA LEU A 168 -3.72 -8.42 -8.94
C LEU A 168 -3.77 -8.56 -10.46
N LYS A 169 -3.31 -9.70 -10.97
CA LYS A 169 -3.30 -10.01 -12.41
C LYS A 169 -4.65 -10.52 -12.93
N GLN A 170 -5.50 -11.17 -12.13
CA GLN A 170 -6.81 -11.71 -12.57
C GLN A 170 -7.67 -12.30 -11.43
N GLU A 171 -8.92 -12.64 -11.77
CA GLU A 171 -10.08 -12.97 -10.91
C GLU A 171 -10.06 -14.34 -10.18
N CYS A 172 -8.98 -15.13 -10.29
CA CYS A 172 -9.01 -16.52 -9.80
C CYS A 172 -9.16 -16.64 -8.28
N ILE A 173 -8.74 -15.61 -7.54
CA ILE A 173 -8.87 -15.51 -6.09
C ILE A 173 -9.23 -14.04 -5.80
N TYR A 174 -10.43 -13.78 -5.28
CA TYR A 174 -10.81 -12.43 -4.86
C TYR A 174 -10.04 -12.05 -3.58
N ILE A 175 -8.86 -11.44 -3.77
CA ILE A 175 -8.12 -10.72 -2.73
C ILE A 175 -8.52 -9.26 -2.87
N ASP A 176 -9.05 -8.68 -1.81
CA ASP A 176 -9.37 -7.25 -1.80
C ASP A 176 -8.06 -6.44 -1.77
N PRO A 177 -7.73 -5.63 -2.80
CA PRO A 177 -6.51 -4.82 -2.77
C PRO A 177 -6.51 -3.76 -1.67
N TYR A 178 -7.65 -3.48 -1.04
CA TYR A 178 -7.82 -2.51 0.03
C TYR A 178 -7.73 -3.11 1.44
N LEU A 179 -7.71 -4.44 1.56
CA LEU A 179 -7.67 -5.15 2.83
C LEU A 179 -6.68 -6.33 2.80
N PRO A 180 -5.97 -6.60 3.91
CA PRO A 180 -5.21 -7.83 4.05
C PRO A 180 -6.15 -9.04 4.06
N THR A 181 -5.81 -10.10 3.32
CA THR A 181 -6.65 -11.29 3.14
C THR A 181 -6.03 -12.52 3.82
N PRO A 182 -6.75 -13.20 4.74
CA PRO A 182 -6.26 -14.42 5.36
C PRO A 182 -6.31 -15.59 4.37
N LEU A 183 -5.21 -16.34 4.22
CA LEU A 183 -5.16 -17.51 3.33
C LEU A 183 -5.75 -18.74 4.03
N HIS A 184 -7.09 -18.82 4.04
CA HIS A 184 -7.90 -19.90 4.66
C HIS A 184 -8.71 -20.70 3.63
N TRP A 185 -9.64 -21.54 4.09
CA TRP A 185 -10.46 -22.44 3.25
C TRP A 185 -11.28 -21.78 2.14
N MET A 186 -11.71 -20.52 2.25
CA MET A 186 -12.40 -19.86 1.10
C MET A 186 -11.45 -19.51 -0.05
N TYR A 187 -10.15 -19.71 0.15
CA TYR A 187 -9.08 -19.48 -0.82
C TYR A 187 -8.29 -20.77 -1.10
N ASP A 188 -8.91 -21.92 -0.88
CA ASP A 188 -8.32 -23.20 -1.23
C ASP A 188 -7.97 -23.23 -2.73
N THR A 189 -6.78 -23.72 -3.03
CA THR A 189 -6.25 -23.81 -4.39
C THR A 189 -6.13 -25.25 -4.86
N ASP A 190 -6.62 -26.22 -4.08
CA ASP A 190 -6.44 -27.65 -4.28
C ASP A 190 -4.97 -28.04 -4.44
N GLY A 191 -4.09 -27.37 -3.69
CA GLY A 191 -2.63 -27.57 -3.76
C GLY A 191 -1.96 -27.04 -5.02
N LYS A 192 -2.65 -26.26 -5.85
CA LYS A 192 -2.07 -25.64 -7.06
C LYS A 192 -1.47 -24.28 -6.75
N TRP A 193 -0.37 -23.94 -7.44
CA TRP A 193 0.18 -22.59 -7.38
C TRP A 193 -0.66 -21.64 -8.20
N ILE A 194 -1.13 -20.56 -7.57
CA ILE A 194 -1.82 -19.45 -8.21
C ILE A 194 -0.92 -18.22 -8.16
N GLU A 195 -0.64 -17.63 -9.31
CA GLU A 195 0.12 -16.37 -9.39
C GLU A 195 -0.83 -15.18 -9.25
N LEU A 196 -0.71 -14.45 -8.15
CA LEU A 196 -1.58 -13.32 -7.83
C LEU A 196 -1.20 -12.08 -8.62
N THR A 197 0.10 -11.89 -8.79
CA THR A 197 0.73 -10.80 -9.52
C THR A 197 2.17 -11.21 -9.85
N ASP A 198 2.87 -10.44 -10.70
CA ASP A 198 4.23 -10.76 -11.12
C ASP A 198 5.14 -11.05 -9.91
N GLY A 199 5.63 -12.29 -9.82
CA GLY A 199 6.56 -12.70 -8.77
C GLY A 199 5.92 -12.99 -7.41
N VAL A 200 4.58 -13.05 -7.30
CA VAL A 200 3.88 -13.43 -6.07
C VAL A 200 2.95 -14.61 -6.33
N LYS A 201 3.25 -15.76 -5.73
CA LYS A 201 2.47 -16.98 -5.86
C LYS A 201 1.97 -17.47 -4.52
N VAL A 202 0.77 -18.03 -4.51
CA VAL A 202 0.17 -18.65 -3.33
C VAL A 202 -0.27 -20.06 -3.62
N LYS A 203 -0.26 -20.88 -2.58
CA LYS A 203 -0.85 -22.21 -2.55
C LYS A 203 -1.55 -22.37 -1.21
N VAL A 204 -2.78 -22.82 -1.22
CA VAL A 204 -3.59 -23.11 -0.03
C VAL A 204 -4.20 -24.50 -0.20
N GLU A 205 -4.11 -25.30 0.86
CA GLU A 205 -4.66 -26.65 0.95
C GLU A 205 -5.45 -26.75 2.27
N THR A 206 -6.72 -27.14 2.19
CA THR A 206 -7.57 -27.35 3.35
C THR A 206 -8.02 -28.79 3.44
N VAL A 207 -7.88 -29.38 4.62
CA VAL A 207 -8.48 -30.68 4.94
C VAL A 207 -9.50 -30.46 6.05
N SER A 208 -10.70 -30.98 5.88
CA SER A 208 -11.77 -30.92 6.89
C SER A 208 -12.21 -32.33 7.27
N TRP A 209 -12.27 -32.62 8.56
CA TRP A 209 -12.77 -33.91 9.06
C TRP A 209 -13.63 -33.74 10.32
N GLU A 210 -14.53 -34.70 10.54
CA GLU A 210 -15.40 -34.72 11.70
C GLU A 210 -14.85 -35.71 12.74
N VAL A 211 -14.77 -35.27 14.00
CA VAL A 211 -14.42 -36.13 15.14
C VAL A 211 -15.66 -36.32 16.01
N LYS A 212 -16.11 -37.57 16.13
CA LYS A 212 -17.13 -38.00 17.10
C LYS A 212 -16.45 -38.77 18.23
N ARG A 213 -16.74 -38.43 19.48
CA ARG A 213 -16.43 -39.32 20.63
C ARG A 213 -17.74 -39.87 21.19
N LEU A 214 -17.70 -41.08 21.74
CA LEU A 214 -18.86 -41.86 22.21
C LEU A 214 -19.84 -41.11 23.12
N PHE A 215 -19.42 -40.01 23.77
CA PHE A 215 -20.27 -39.16 24.61
C PHE A 215 -20.06 -37.65 24.39
N SER A 216 -19.33 -37.24 23.34
CA SER A 216 -19.07 -35.82 23.07
C SER A 216 -19.83 -35.33 21.84
N ARG A 217 -20.06 -34.02 21.82
CA ARG A 217 -20.57 -33.34 20.62
C ARG A 217 -19.63 -33.53 19.43
N ARG A 218 -20.21 -33.50 18.23
CA ARG A 218 -19.50 -33.51 16.95
C ARG A 218 -18.58 -32.29 16.89
N LYS A 219 -17.33 -32.50 16.48
CA LYS A 219 -16.35 -31.43 16.26
C LYS A 219 -15.91 -31.44 14.81
N ILE A 220 -15.87 -30.27 14.18
CA ILE A 220 -15.30 -30.10 12.85
C ILE A 220 -13.88 -29.59 13.04
N ILE A 221 -12.90 -30.32 12.51
CA ILE A 221 -11.51 -29.89 12.49
C ILE A 221 -11.18 -29.48 11.06
N LYS A 222 -10.62 -28.28 10.90
CA LYS A 222 -10.06 -27.79 9.64
C LYS A 222 -8.55 -27.59 9.81
N GLU A 223 -7.77 -28.27 8.99
CA GLU A 223 -6.34 -28.05 8.84
C GLU A 223 -6.10 -27.24 7.56
N ILE A 224 -5.34 -26.16 7.67
CA ILE A 224 -5.02 -25.25 6.59
C ILE A 224 -3.50 -25.22 6.46
N LYS A 225 -3.00 -25.60 5.30
CA LYS A 225 -1.60 -25.42 4.91
C LYS A 225 -1.55 -24.37 3.82
N SER A 226 -0.78 -23.31 4.04
CA SER A 226 -0.60 -22.30 3.00
C SER A 226 0.86 -21.98 2.79
N GLU A 227 1.18 -21.62 1.55
CA GLU A 227 2.51 -21.23 1.13
C GLU A 227 2.44 -19.96 0.29
N VAL A 228 3.38 -19.06 0.51
CA VAL A 228 3.53 -17.81 -0.25
C VAL A 228 4.95 -17.74 -0.78
N ILE A 229 5.10 -17.57 -2.09
CA ILE A 229 6.39 -17.30 -2.74
C ILE A 229 6.39 -15.85 -3.19
N ILE A 230 7.43 -15.13 -2.79
CA ILE A 230 7.70 -13.74 -3.14
C ILE A 230 9.07 -13.73 -3.85
N SER A 231 9.09 -13.38 -5.13
CA SER A 231 10.28 -13.39 -5.98
C SER A 231 11.06 -12.07 -5.89
N PRO A 232 12.39 -12.03 -5.78
CA PRO A 232 13.16 -10.78 -5.63
C PRO A 232 12.92 -9.70 -6.71
N ASP A 233 12.34 -10.06 -7.86
CA ASP A 233 12.03 -9.21 -9.00
C ASP A 233 10.55 -8.73 -9.07
N HIS A 234 9.71 -9.00 -8.07
CA HIS A 234 8.28 -8.60 -8.01
C HIS A 234 8.02 -7.07 -7.95
N ARG A 235 9.03 -6.22 -8.17
CA ARG A 235 9.20 -4.83 -7.67
C ARG A 235 8.11 -3.81 -8.02
N LYS A 236 7.05 -4.22 -8.70
CA LYS A 236 6.05 -3.35 -9.31
C LYS A 236 4.76 -3.23 -8.52
N THR A 237 4.69 -3.69 -7.27
CA THR A 237 3.46 -3.57 -6.47
C THR A 237 3.73 -3.61 -4.97
N ARG A 238 2.81 -3.00 -4.22
CA ARG A 238 2.71 -3.15 -2.77
C ARG A 238 2.41 -4.61 -2.39
N ILE A 239 3.22 -5.14 -1.48
CA ILE A 239 3.05 -6.47 -0.88
C ILE A 239 3.29 -6.34 0.62
N TRP A 240 2.42 -6.91 1.44
CA TRP A 240 2.61 -7.03 2.87
C TRP A 240 2.12 -8.39 3.35
N LEU A 241 3.05 -9.22 3.81
CA LEU A 241 2.78 -10.55 4.35
C LEU A 241 2.96 -10.54 5.86
N PHE A 242 1.99 -11.10 6.56
CA PHE A 242 2.02 -11.30 7.99
C PHE A 242 1.87 -12.78 8.34
N SER A 243 2.47 -13.14 9.46
CA SER A 243 2.07 -14.30 10.25
C SER A 243 1.10 -13.84 11.33
N VAL A 244 -0.04 -14.53 11.46
CA VAL A 244 -1.04 -14.26 12.50
C VAL A 244 -1.18 -15.50 13.39
N LYS A 245 -1.06 -15.31 14.71
CA LYS A 245 -1.29 -16.35 15.71
C LYS A 245 -2.38 -15.94 16.70
N PRO A 246 -3.18 -16.89 17.20
CA PRO A 246 -4.08 -16.63 18.31
C PRO A 246 -3.26 -16.32 19.57
N LYS A 247 -3.54 -15.18 20.22
CA LYS A 247 -2.89 -14.82 21.50
C LYS A 247 -3.35 -15.71 22.66
N TYR A 248 -4.60 -16.18 22.60
CA TYR A 248 -5.18 -17.10 23.56
C TYR A 248 -5.75 -18.31 22.83
N LYS A 249 -5.71 -19.50 23.45
CA LYS A 249 -6.14 -20.77 22.83
C LYS A 249 -7.59 -20.76 22.33
N ASP A 250 -8.45 -19.99 22.98
CA ASP A 250 -9.89 -19.89 22.66
C ASP A 250 -10.21 -18.66 21.79
N SER A 251 -9.20 -17.92 21.29
CA SER A 251 -9.42 -16.82 20.36
C SER A 251 -9.68 -17.35 18.96
N ASN A 252 -10.86 -17.03 18.41
CA ASN A 252 -11.13 -17.23 17.00
C ASN A 252 -10.46 -16.10 16.20
N ILE A 253 -9.46 -16.45 15.39
CA ILE A 253 -8.71 -15.47 14.60
C ILE A 253 -9.59 -14.73 13.57
N PHE A 254 -10.69 -15.32 13.13
CA PHE A 254 -11.65 -14.78 12.13
C PHE A 254 -12.79 -13.96 12.75
N THR A 255 -12.73 -13.70 14.06
CA THR A 255 -13.68 -12.78 14.71
C THR A 255 -12.98 -11.88 15.73
N THR A 256 -11.70 -12.11 15.98
CA THR A 256 -10.89 -11.33 16.90
C THR A 256 -10.23 -10.17 16.12
N PRO A 257 -10.35 -8.92 16.58
CA PRO A 257 -9.62 -7.80 16.01
C PRO A 257 -8.11 -8.08 15.93
N LEU A 258 -7.46 -7.71 14.83
CA LEU A 258 -6.03 -8.00 14.59
C LEU A 258 -5.11 -7.45 15.68
N ASN A 259 -5.46 -6.32 16.30
CA ASN A 259 -4.69 -5.75 17.42
C ASN A 259 -4.74 -6.58 18.72
N LYS A 260 -5.62 -7.59 18.79
CA LYS A 260 -5.70 -8.57 19.89
C LYS A 260 -5.04 -9.91 19.55
N LEU A 261 -4.51 -10.06 18.34
CA LEU A 261 -3.78 -11.23 17.88
C LEU A 261 -2.27 -10.99 17.92
N GLU A 262 -1.50 -12.06 17.84
CA GLU A 262 -0.06 -11.98 17.62
C GLU A 262 0.20 -11.80 16.13
N LEU A 263 0.45 -10.55 15.72
CA LEU A 263 0.70 -10.17 14.34
C LEU A 263 2.19 -9.88 14.11
N LYS A 264 2.82 -10.63 13.21
CA LYS A 264 4.23 -10.40 12.83
C LYS A 264 4.32 -10.10 11.33
N THR A 265 4.88 -8.94 10.98
CA THR A 265 5.27 -8.67 9.58
C THR A 265 6.43 -9.58 9.20
N LEU A 266 6.25 -10.39 8.16
CA LEU A 266 7.28 -11.25 7.60
C LEU A 266 7.93 -10.64 6.35
N TYR A 267 7.14 -9.92 5.56
CA TYR A 267 7.58 -9.24 4.36
C TYR A 267 6.77 -7.96 4.14
N ARG A 268 7.42 -6.86 3.74
CA ARG A 268 6.76 -5.62 3.30
C ARG A 268 7.58 -4.93 2.23
N PHE A 269 6.93 -4.58 1.12
CA PHE A 269 7.52 -3.79 0.03
C PHE A 269 6.47 -2.89 -0.64
N GLY A 270 6.93 -1.79 -1.22
CA GLY A 270 6.13 -0.81 -1.95
C GLY A 270 5.78 0.43 -1.12
N CYS A 271 4.94 1.31 -1.67
CA CYS A 271 4.46 2.56 -1.12
C CYS A 271 3.37 2.33 -0.06
N TRP A 272 3.66 1.50 0.93
CA TRP A 272 2.85 1.43 2.15
C TRP A 272 3.06 2.70 2.96
N ARG A 273 1.97 3.25 3.46
CA ARG A 273 1.90 4.49 4.24
C ARG A 273 1.43 4.21 5.67
N ARG A 274 1.67 5.14 6.60
CA ARG A 274 1.18 5.04 7.99
C ARG A 274 -0.34 4.79 8.11
N LYS A 275 -1.17 5.35 7.21
CA LYS A 275 -2.61 5.06 7.19
C LYS A 275 -2.95 3.57 7.04
N TYR A 276 -2.13 2.79 6.34
CA TYR A 276 -2.37 1.36 6.15
C TYR A 276 -2.03 0.57 7.42
N GLU A 277 -0.96 0.95 8.12
CA GLU A 277 -0.64 0.42 9.45
C GLU A 277 -1.75 0.72 10.46
N ASN A 278 -2.24 1.96 10.48
CA ASN A 278 -3.37 2.36 11.33
C ASN A 278 -4.63 1.56 11.00
N ARG A 279 -4.87 1.23 9.73
CA ARG A 279 -6.00 0.41 9.29
C ARG A 279 -5.92 -1.01 9.82
N ILE A 280 -4.75 -1.65 9.80
CA ILE A 280 -4.55 -3.02 10.28
C ILE A 280 -5.03 -3.18 11.72
N SER A 281 -4.73 -2.20 12.58
CA SER A 281 -5.14 -2.26 14.00
C SER A 281 -6.66 -2.24 14.23
N ARG A 282 -7.45 -1.94 13.20
CA ARG A 282 -8.91 -1.82 13.25
C ARG A 282 -9.65 -2.93 12.49
N ILE A 283 -8.94 -3.84 11.83
CA ILE A 283 -9.53 -4.92 11.05
C ILE A 283 -9.82 -6.12 11.94
N THR A 284 -10.95 -6.76 11.69
CA THR A 284 -11.25 -8.14 12.10
C THR A 284 -11.19 -9.00 10.85
N LEU A 285 -10.49 -10.15 10.92
CA LEU A 285 -10.37 -11.09 9.80
C LEU A 285 -11.68 -11.79 9.48
#